data_AF-D9QG53-F1
#
_entry.id   AF-D9QG53-F1
#
_cell.length_a   1.000
_cell.length_b   1.000
_cell.length_c   1.000
_cell.angle_alpha   90.00
_cell.angle_beta   90.00
_cell.angle_gamma   90.00
#
_symmetry.space_group_name_H-M   'P 1'
#
loop_
_entity.id
_entity.type
_entity.pdbx_description
1 polymer ?
#
loop_
_entity_poly.entity_id
_entity_poly.type
_entity_poly.pdbx_seq_one_letter_code
_entity_poly.pdbx_strand_id
1 'polypeptide(L)'
;MSFDLSPVLHAGRTANLARTRAEGQVLVSIGAAGQWYFDWIDATCGAPARHIGVEYYSAPPAVLPANVEWVANTAGSMPDVETGVADLLVSGQNIEHLWQEEVAGFLAEAHRVLRPGGRMIIDSPNRTITQIYGGAHPEHMVELTVEEAVELVTAAGFDVQRVAGILLCRDAATGEVLPIDGLAEISPPALVFRSVAAIDDAENSYLWWIEAVRADREPDTAKVLDIIDRYWAIGWPERMDRLVTTIGKPETLADGRLAWQSDIGDSGPLSFGPYAPIKAGRYRTTLNVMRTTDIKPSQILGHVDVIVGDGSVVEGRTELTGKTLPKGEWKPITLDFELADMRFGFQNRLFSYGVAGLRVERRLKFTAL
;
A
#
# COMPACT_ATOMS: atom_id res chain seq x y z
N MET A 1 10.99 19.53 -6.46
CA MET A 1 9.82 19.28 -5.58
C MET A 1 9.01 18.22 -6.27
N SER A 2 8.85 17.03 -5.69
CA SER A 2 7.95 16.01 -6.21
C SER A 2 6.52 16.54 -6.07
N PHE A 3 5.75 16.52 -7.16
CA PHE A 3 4.35 16.90 -7.12
C PHE A 3 3.55 15.79 -6.42
N ASP A 4 2.67 16.15 -5.50
CA ASP A 4 1.78 15.21 -4.84
C ASP A 4 0.65 14.81 -5.81
N LEU A 5 0.54 13.52 -6.14
CA LEU A 5 -0.49 12.99 -7.03
C LEU A 5 -1.88 12.98 -6.36
N SER A 6 -1.92 13.02 -5.03
CA SER A 6 -3.13 12.85 -4.22
C SER A 6 -4.28 13.77 -4.63
N PRO A 7 -4.09 15.07 -4.93
CA PRO A 7 -5.20 15.95 -5.33
C PRO A 7 -5.85 15.54 -6.65
N VAL A 8 -5.05 15.11 -7.64
CA VAL A 8 -5.56 14.69 -8.96
C VAL A 8 -6.30 13.37 -8.84
N LEU A 9 -5.71 12.41 -8.12
CA LEU A 9 -6.34 11.12 -7.87
C LEU A 9 -7.64 11.28 -7.08
N HIS A 10 -7.64 12.09 -6.02
CA HIS A 10 -8.82 12.39 -5.23
C HIS A 10 -9.93 13.07 -6.07
N ALA A 11 -9.58 14.02 -6.94
CA ALA A 11 -10.55 14.63 -7.85
C ALA A 11 -11.15 13.62 -8.84
N GLY A 12 -10.34 12.72 -9.39
CA GLY A 12 -10.81 11.65 -10.29
C GLY A 12 -11.72 10.63 -9.58
N ARG A 13 -11.41 10.28 -8.33
CA ARG A 13 -12.26 9.46 -7.47
C ARG A 13 -13.59 10.17 -7.19
N THR A 14 -13.54 11.46 -6.84
CA THR A 14 -14.72 12.31 -6.62
C THR A 14 -15.63 12.32 -7.86
N ALA A 15 -15.05 12.42 -9.06
CA ALA A 15 -15.83 12.41 -10.31
C ALA A 15 -16.54 11.08 -10.57
N ASN A 16 -15.92 9.93 -10.28
CA ASN A 16 -16.59 8.63 -10.37
C ASN A 16 -17.64 8.46 -9.27
N LEU A 17 -17.29 8.83 -8.04
CA LEU A 17 -18.15 8.75 -6.87
C LEU A 17 -19.44 9.58 -7.06
N ALA A 18 -19.38 10.75 -7.70
CA ALA A 18 -20.56 11.58 -7.98
C ALA A 18 -21.62 10.87 -8.86
N ARG A 19 -21.23 9.84 -9.63
CA ARG A 19 -22.13 9.07 -10.50
C ARG A 19 -22.96 8.06 -9.72
N THR A 20 -22.56 7.74 -8.50
CA THR A 20 -23.14 6.66 -7.69
C THR A 20 -24.52 7.01 -7.14
N ARG A 21 -24.70 8.27 -6.71
CA ARG A 21 -25.92 8.84 -6.11
C ARG A 21 -26.41 8.05 -4.89
N ALA A 22 -26.05 8.52 -3.70
CA ALA A 22 -26.35 7.86 -2.43
C ALA A 22 -27.58 8.46 -1.71
N GLU A 23 -28.19 9.52 -2.25
CA GLU A 23 -29.33 10.19 -1.62
C GLU A 23 -30.47 9.20 -1.29
N GLY A 24 -30.87 9.17 -0.02
CA GLY A 24 -31.93 8.29 0.47
C GLY A 24 -31.54 6.81 0.64
N GLN A 25 -30.29 6.43 0.37
CA GLN A 25 -29.80 5.06 0.49
C GLN A 25 -29.17 4.78 1.86
N VAL A 26 -29.02 3.49 2.19
CA VAL A 26 -28.10 3.02 3.23
C VAL A 26 -26.73 2.77 2.61
N LEU A 27 -25.76 3.60 2.99
CA LEU A 27 -24.37 3.52 2.54
C LEU A 27 -23.49 2.92 3.63
N VAL A 28 -22.64 1.96 3.27
CA VAL A 28 -21.54 1.48 4.10
C VAL A 28 -20.21 1.93 3.50
N SER A 29 -19.38 2.61 4.29
CA SER A 29 -18.03 3.02 3.88
C SER A 29 -16.99 2.26 4.68
N ILE A 30 -16.08 1.56 3.99
CA ILE A 30 -15.00 0.79 4.62
C ILE A 30 -13.69 1.58 4.55
N GLY A 31 -12.97 1.64 5.67
CA GLY A 31 -11.78 2.48 5.80
C GLY A 31 -12.13 3.97 5.88
N ALA A 32 -13.25 4.30 6.55
CA ALA A 32 -13.72 5.67 6.68
C ALA A 32 -12.75 6.49 7.57
N ALA A 33 -12.37 7.69 7.14
CA ALA A 33 -11.33 8.47 7.81
C ALA A 33 -11.81 9.87 8.21
N GLY A 34 -11.85 10.14 9.52
CA GLY A 34 -12.17 11.47 10.04
C GLY A 34 -13.57 11.98 9.65
N GLN A 35 -13.90 13.20 10.05
CA GLN A 35 -15.18 13.83 9.69
C GLN A 35 -15.24 14.18 8.19
N TRP A 36 -14.11 14.59 7.62
CA TRP A 36 -14.01 15.05 6.23
C TRP A 36 -14.46 14.01 5.21
N TYR A 37 -14.29 12.72 5.51
CA TYR A 37 -14.69 11.64 4.61
C TYR A 37 -16.22 11.61 4.45
N PHE A 38 -16.96 11.77 5.55
CA PHE A 38 -18.42 11.82 5.53
C PHE A 38 -18.92 13.09 4.83
N ASP A 39 -18.30 14.24 5.13
CA ASP A 39 -18.60 15.50 4.44
C ASP A 39 -18.35 15.40 2.92
N TRP A 40 -17.29 14.70 2.52
CA TRP A 40 -16.97 14.43 1.11
C TRP A 40 -18.02 13.57 0.42
N ILE A 41 -18.47 12.48 1.06
CA ILE A 41 -19.55 11.65 0.54
C ILE A 41 -20.83 12.49 0.37
N ASP A 42 -21.25 13.23 1.39
CA ASP A 42 -22.48 14.03 1.35
C ASP A 42 -22.44 15.06 0.22
N ALA A 43 -21.32 15.78 0.08
CA ALA A 43 -21.14 16.79 -0.96
C ALA A 43 -21.07 16.20 -2.38
N THR A 44 -20.67 14.94 -2.51
CA THR A 44 -20.39 14.31 -3.82
C THR A 44 -21.54 13.44 -4.31
N CYS A 45 -22.12 12.61 -3.44
CA CYS A 45 -23.14 11.62 -3.79
C CYS A 45 -24.57 12.04 -3.41
N GLY A 46 -24.71 13.13 -2.64
CA GLY A 46 -25.93 13.42 -1.90
C GLY A 46 -25.99 12.64 -0.58
N ALA A 47 -26.61 13.23 0.44
CA ALA A 47 -26.64 12.69 1.79
C ALA A 47 -27.38 11.34 1.86
N PRO A 48 -26.71 10.25 2.30
CA PRO A 48 -27.38 8.98 2.55
C PRO A 48 -28.44 9.10 3.66
N ALA A 49 -29.50 8.29 3.59
CA ALA A 49 -30.48 8.21 4.68
C ALA A 49 -29.85 7.65 5.96
N ARG A 50 -28.90 6.72 5.81
CA ARG A 50 -28.07 6.13 6.87
C ARG A 50 -26.68 5.87 6.30
N HIS A 51 -25.64 6.28 7.01
CA HIS A 51 -24.25 6.08 6.59
C HIS A 51 -23.45 5.39 7.69
N ILE A 52 -23.02 4.16 7.44
CA ILE A 52 -22.25 3.34 8.39
C ILE A 52 -20.78 3.42 7.96
N GLY A 53 -19.95 4.08 8.77
CA GLY A 53 -18.49 4.10 8.60
C GLY A 53 -17.83 2.98 9.39
N VAL A 54 -17.11 2.09 8.71
CA VAL A 54 -16.38 0.96 9.31
C VAL A 54 -14.89 1.29 9.32
N GLU A 55 -14.31 1.39 10.52
CA GLU A 55 -12.89 1.69 10.73
C GLU A 55 -12.45 1.27 12.15
N TYR A 56 -11.32 0.56 12.26
CA TYR A 56 -10.82 -0.02 13.51
C TYR A 56 -9.57 0.65 14.07
N TYR A 57 -8.66 1.07 13.19
CA TYR A 57 -7.34 1.56 13.57
C TYR A 57 -7.33 3.06 13.90
N SER A 58 -8.37 3.79 13.49
CA SER A 58 -8.58 5.20 13.84
C SER A 58 -9.68 5.37 14.89
N ALA A 59 -9.51 6.36 15.77
CA ALA A 59 -10.58 6.76 16.68
C ALA A 59 -11.72 7.45 15.90
N PRO A 60 -12.99 7.33 16.35
CA PRO A 60 -14.09 8.06 15.75
C PRO A 60 -13.87 9.58 15.82
N PRO A 61 -14.35 10.33 14.82
CA PRO A 61 -14.39 11.79 14.89
C PRO A 61 -15.12 12.28 16.15
N ALA A 62 -14.68 13.41 16.71
CA ALA A 62 -15.33 14.01 17.88
C ALA A 62 -16.80 14.41 17.62
N VAL A 63 -17.13 14.71 16.36
CA VAL A 63 -18.48 15.03 15.90
C VAL A 63 -18.75 14.24 14.63
N LEU A 64 -19.86 13.50 14.62
CA LEU A 64 -20.38 12.80 13.46
C LEU A 64 -21.64 13.51 12.95
N PRO A 65 -21.89 13.54 11.64
CA PRO A 65 -23.18 13.92 11.09
C PRO A 65 -24.32 13.06 11.67
N ALA A 66 -25.53 13.62 11.70
CA ALA A 66 -26.67 12.98 12.39
C ALA A 66 -27.12 11.63 11.78
N ASN A 67 -26.83 11.43 10.50
CA ASN A 67 -27.12 10.21 9.73
C ASN A 67 -25.94 9.22 9.73
N VAL A 68 -24.85 9.50 10.44
CA VAL A 68 -23.63 8.70 10.43
C VAL A 68 -23.48 7.87 11.70
N GLU A 69 -23.15 6.60 11.53
CA GLU A 69 -22.76 5.64 12.58
C GLU A 69 -21.30 5.24 12.39
N TRP A 70 -20.53 5.21 13.48
CA TRP A 70 -19.16 4.69 13.47
C TRP A 70 -19.11 3.29 14.06
N VAL A 71 -18.56 2.35 13.30
CA VAL A 71 -18.47 0.95 13.66
C VAL A 71 -16.99 0.54 13.73
N ALA A 72 -16.54 0.18 14.93
CA ALA A 72 -15.15 -0.15 15.23
C ALA A 72 -14.81 -1.60 14.87
N ASN A 73 -14.87 -1.90 13.56
CA ASN A 73 -14.61 -3.21 12.99
C ASN A 73 -13.51 -3.14 11.94
N THR A 74 -12.81 -4.26 11.73
CA THR A 74 -11.88 -4.37 10.60
C THR A 74 -12.66 -4.61 9.31
N ALA A 75 -12.09 -4.23 8.17
CA ALA A 75 -12.70 -4.53 6.87
C ALA A 75 -12.98 -6.03 6.69
N GLY A 76 -12.08 -6.88 7.20
CA GLY A 76 -12.19 -8.34 7.13
C GLY A 76 -13.27 -8.97 8.00
N SER A 77 -13.86 -8.24 8.96
CA SER A 77 -14.88 -8.77 9.86
C SER A 77 -15.76 -7.65 10.43
N MET A 78 -17.03 -7.61 10.01
CA MET A 78 -18.02 -6.57 10.35
C MET A 78 -19.24 -7.12 11.12
N PRO A 79 -19.10 -7.88 12.22
CA PRO A 79 -20.24 -8.42 13.00
C PRO A 79 -21.26 -7.38 13.46
N ASP A 80 -20.85 -6.14 13.67
CA ASP A 80 -21.74 -5.06 14.12
C ASP A 80 -22.50 -4.38 12.98
N VAL A 81 -22.26 -4.80 11.72
CA VAL A 81 -23.01 -4.38 10.54
C VAL A 81 -24.01 -5.48 10.15
N GLU A 82 -25.29 -5.10 10.12
CA GLU A 82 -26.40 -5.99 9.80
C GLU A 82 -26.29 -6.62 8.39
N THR A 83 -26.70 -7.88 8.25
CA THR A 83 -26.76 -8.56 6.94
C THR A 83 -27.82 -7.93 6.04
N GLY A 84 -27.49 -7.69 4.77
CA GLY A 84 -28.42 -7.19 3.77
C GLY A 84 -28.94 -5.78 4.03
N VAL A 85 -28.25 -5.00 4.87
CA VAL A 85 -28.67 -3.65 5.27
C VAL A 85 -28.36 -2.58 4.23
N ALA A 86 -27.29 -2.78 3.45
CA ALA A 86 -26.71 -1.75 2.61
C ALA A 86 -27.24 -1.79 1.18
N ASP A 87 -27.58 -0.62 0.63
CA ASP A 87 -27.82 -0.41 -0.80
C ASP A 87 -26.50 -0.26 -1.57
N LEU A 88 -25.54 0.39 -0.94
CA LEU A 88 -24.26 0.78 -1.52
C LEU A 88 -23.15 0.53 -0.50
N LEU A 89 -22.03 -0.03 -0.95
CA LEU A 89 -20.79 -0.16 -0.21
C LEU A 89 -19.67 0.51 -0.99
N VAL A 90 -18.92 1.39 -0.33
CA VAL A 90 -17.76 2.09 -0.91
C VAL A 90 -16.52 1.77 -0.10
N SER A 91 -15.48 1.29 -0.75
CA SER A 91 -14.17 1.01 -0.14
C SER A 91 -13.07 1.33 -1.12
N GLY A 92 -12.50 2.53 -1.03
CA GLY A 92 -11.54 3.00 -2.02
C GLY A 92 -10.24 3.47 -1.40
N GLN A 93 -9.13 3.11 -2.03
CA GLN A 93 -7.77 3.21 -1.47
C GLN A 93 -7.67 2.48 -0.11
N ASN A 94 -8.06 1.20 -0.09
CA ASN A 94 -8.17 0.42 1.14
C ASN A 94 -7.82 -1.06 0.95
N ILE A 95 -8.31 -1.71 -0.11
CA ILE A 95 -8.09 -3.16 -0.34
C ILE A 95 -6.60 -3.50 -0.45
N GLU A 96 -5.81 -2.58 -0.99
CA GLU A 96 -4.37 -2.71 -1.13
C GLU A 96 -3.64 -2.67 0.22
N HIS A 97 -4.26 -2.23 1.31
CA HIS A 97 -3.69 -2.22 2.65
C HIS A 97 -4.03 -3.48 3.47
N LEU A 98 -4.94 -4.31 2.98
CA LEU A 98 -5.41 -5.49 3.69
C LEU A 98 -4.44 -6.66 3.56
N TRP A 99 -4.34 -7.47 4.62
CA TRP A 99 -3.67 -8.76 4.53
C TRP A 99 -4.49 -9.76 3.69
N GLN A 100 -3.85 -10.82 3.19
CA GLN A 100 -4.47 -11.83 2.32
C GLN A 100 -5.81 -12.36 2.87
N GLU A 101 -5.84 -12.73 4.15
CA GLU A 101 -7.05 -13.22 4.79
C GLU A 101 -8.10 -12.13 5.01
N GLU A 102 -7.67 -10.88 5.20
CA GLU A 102 -8.56 -9.74 5.36
C GLU A 102 -9.20 -9.33 4.04
N VAL A 103 -8.53 -9.51 2.90
CA VAL A 103 -9.13 -9.32 1.57
C VAL A 103 -10.28 -10.30 1.36
N ALA A 104 -10.06 -11.58 1.69
CA ALA A 104 -11.11 -12.60 1.59
C ALA A 104 -12.28 -12.33 2.55
N GLY A 105 -11.97 -11.97 3.79
CA GLY A 105 -12.97 -11.55 4.77
C GLY A 105 -13.75 -10.32 4.34
N PHE A 106 -13.07 -9.30 3.80
CA PHE A 106 -13.68 -8.05 3.34
C PHE A 106 -14.70 -8.32 2.22
N LEU A 107 -14.32 -9.10 1.22
CA LEU A 107 -15.20 -9.41 0.10
C LEU A 107 -16.41 -10.28 0.52
N ALA A 108 -16.21 -11.22 1.44
CA ALA A 108 -17.30 -12.01 2.01
C ALA A 108 -18.26 -11.14 2.83
N GLU A 109 -17.73 -10.26 3.68
CA GLU A 109 -18.52 -9.34 4.49
C GLU A 109 -19.22 -8.29 3.61
N ALA A 110 -18.58 -7.79 2.55
CA ALA A 110 -19.21 -6.90 1.58
C ALA A 110 -20.42 -7.56 0.91
N HIS A 111 -20.32 -8.84 0.54
CA HIS A 111 -21.45 -9.59 0.00
C HIS A 111 -22.57 -9.76 1.05
N ARG A 112 -22.20 -10.09 2.29
CA ARG A 112 -23.16 -10.27 3.39
C ARG A 112 -23.92 -8.98 3.73
N VAL A 113 -23.25 -7.84 3.85
CA VAL A 113 -23.87 -6.57 4.28
C VAL A 113 -24.71 -5.93 3.17
N LEU A 114 -24.37 -6.17 1.90
CA LEU A 114 -25.16 -5.68 0.77
C LEU A 114 -26.45 -6.48 0.62
N ARG A 115 -27.58 -5.79 0.43
CA ARG A 115 -28.84 -6.43 0.03
C ARG A 115 -28.71 -7.07 -1.37
N PRO A 116 -29.59 -8.00 -1.75
CA PRO A 116 -29.61 -8.51 -3.13
C PRO A 116 -29.77 -7.36 -4.13
N GLY A 117 -28.89 -7.30 -5.14
CA GLY A 117 -28.83 -6.20 -6.10
C GLY A 117 -28.17 -4.91 -5.59
N GLY A 118 -27.67 -4.88 -4.35
CA GLY A 118 -26.84 -3.80 -3.83
C GLY A 118 -25.52 -3.67 -4.59
N ARG A 119 -24.91 -2.49 -4.55
CA ARG A 119 -23.68 -2.19 -5.30
C ARG A 119 -22.46 -2.08 -4.40
N MET A 120 -21.37 -2.66 -4.85
CA MET A 120 -20.04 -2.46 -4.29
C MET A 120 -19.21 -1.57 -5.22
N ILE A 121 -18.48 -0.64 -4.63
CA ILE A 121 -17.56 0.26 -5.32
C ILE A 121 -16.21 0.19 -4.64
N ILE A 122 -15.20 -0.20 -5.40
CA ILE A 122 -13.83 -0.28 -4.92
C ILE A 122 -12.87 0.35 -5.92
N ASP A 123 -11.80 0.93 -5.40
CA ASP A 123 -10.71 1.48 -6.21
C ASP A 123 -9.38 1.24 -5.50
N SER A 124 -8.34 0.99 -6.29
CA SER A 124 -6.97 0.80 -5.80
C SER A 124 -5.97 1.10 -6.90
N PRO A 125 -4.69 1.34 -6.56
CA PRO A 125 -3.64 1.49 -7.55
C PRO A 125 -3.50 0.27 -8.47
N ASN A 126 -3.15 0.54 -9.71
CA ASN A 126 -2.93 -0.47 -10.74
C ASN A 126 -1.47 -0.91 -10.74
N ARG A 127 -1.21 -2.16 -10.32
CA ARG A 127 0.17 -2.71 -10.26
C ARG A 127 0.91 -2.61 -11.60
N THR A 128 0.20 -2.76 -12.72
CA THR A 128 0.77 -2.63 -14.07
C THR A 128 1.38 -1.24 -14.32
N ILE A 129 0.85 -0.21 -13.67
CA ILE A 129 1.26 1.18 -13.83
C ILE A 129 2.20 1.63 -12.72
N THR A 130 1.90 1.33 -11.46
CA THR A 130 2.76 1.72 -10.33
C THR A 130 4.17 1.14 -10.44
N GLN A 131 4.32 -0.11 -10.92
CA GLN A 131 5.62 -0.73 -11.16
C GLN A 131 6.48 0.04 -12.17
N ILE A 132 5.86 0.75 -13.13
CA ILE A 132 6.58 1.59 -14.10
C ILE A 132 7.23 2.80 -13.40
N TYR A 133 6.59 3.30 -12.34
CA TYR A 133 7.04 4.50 -11.61
C TYR A 133 7.77 4.19 -10.30
N GLY A 134 8.35 2.99 -10.20
CA GLY A 134 9.19 2.63 -9.04
C GLY A 134 8.49 1.79 -7.97
N GLY A 135 7.30 1.26 -8.26
CA GLY A 135 6.60 0.27 -7.44
C GLY A 135 5.42 0.83 -6.64
N ALA A 136 4.79 -0.05 -5.87
CA ALA A 136 3.65 0.31 -5.03
C ALA A 136 4.05 1.25 -3.87
N HIS A 137 3.09 1.96 -3.30
CA HIS A 137 3.32 2.72 -2.07
C HIS A 137 3.86 1.77 -0.96
N PRO A 138 4.76 2.25 -0.07
CA PRO A 138 5.39 1.39 0.95
C PRO A 138 4.40 0.66 1.86
N GLU A 139 3.24 1.27 2.12
CA GLU A 139 2.20 0.71 2.99
C GLU A 139 1.21 -0.23 2.27
N HIS A 140 1.29 -0.34 0.95
CA HIS A 140 0.42 -1.24 0.18
C HIS A 140 0.92 -2.67 0.28
N MET A 141 0.05 -3.57 0.69
CA MET A 141 0.19 -5.00 0.94
C MET A 141 0.04 -5.87 -0.32
N VAL A 142 -0.84 -5.52 -1.25
CA VAL A 142 -0.83 -6.02 -2.63
C VAL A 142 -1.52 -4.97 -3.49
N GLU A 143 -0.89 -4.56 -4.58
CA GLU A 143 -1.61 -3.88 -5.65
C GLU A 143 -2.01 -4.92 -6.70
N LEU A 144 -3.26 -4.88 -7.13
CA LEU A 144 -3.79 -5.78 -8.15
C LEU A 144 -3.72 -5.11 -9.52
N THR A 145 -3.57 -5.90 -10.58
CA THR A 145 -3.92 -5.43 -11.93
C THR A 145 -5.44 -5.39 -12.07
N VAL A 146 -5.93 -4.80 -13.16
CA VAL A 146 -7.36 -4.72 -13.44
C VAL A 146 -7.96 -6.12 -13.63
N GLU A 147 -7.33 -6.97 -14.46
CA GLU A 147 -7.76 -8.35 -14.68
C GLU A 147 -7.87 -9.13 -13.36
N GLU A 148 -6.87 -8.98 -12.49
CA GLU A 148 -6.83 -9.64 -11.18
C GLU A 148 -7.93 -9.15 -10.24
N ALA A 149 -8.16 -7.84 -10.21
CA ALA A 149 -9.24 -7.24 -9.42
C ALA A 149 -10.62 -7.72 -9.90
N VAL A 150 -10.84 -7.80 -11.21
CA VAL A 150 -12.09 -8.33 -11.80
C VAL A 150 -12.26 -9.81 -11.48
N GLU A 151 -11.21 -10.62 -11.59
CA GLU A 151 -11.23 -12.05 -11.22
C GLU A 151 -11.63 -12.22 -9.74
N LEU A 152 -10.99 -11.47 -8.86
CA LEU A 152 -11.20 -11.49 -7.41
C LEU A 152 -12.64 -11.09 -7.05
N VAL A 153 -13.13 -9.97 -7.58
CA VAL A 153 -14.51 -9.47 -7.34
C VAL A 153 -15.55 -10.45 -7.87
N THR A 154 -15.29 -11.07 -9.03
CA THR A 154 -16.20 -12.07 -9.61
C THR A 154 -16.28 -13.32 -8.75
N ALA A 155 -15.14 -13.82 -8.27
CA ALA A 155 -15.06 -14.96 -7.35
C ALA A 155 -15.75 -14.68 -6.01
N ALA A 156 -15.76 -13.43 -5.57
CA ALA A 156 -16.47 -12.97 -4.38
C ALA A 156 -18.00 -12.85 -4.53
N GLY A 157 -18.57 -13.30 -5.64
CA GLY A 157 -20.02 -13.32 -5.82
C GLY A 157 -20.62 -12.01 -6.37
N PHE A 158 -19.82 -11.17 -7.04
CA PHE A 158 -20.28 -9.91 -7.62
C PHE A 158 -20.19 -9.90 -9.15
N ASP A 159 -21.20 -9.33 -9.81
CA ASP A 159 -21.17 -9.05 -11.25
C ASP A 159 -20.59 -7.66 -11.50
N VAL A 160 -19.38 -7.60 -12.05
CA VAL A 160 -18.71 -6.34 -12.45
C VAL A 160 -19.52 -5.66 -13.55
N GLN A 161 -20.00 -4.45 -13.29
CA GLN A 161 -20.80 -3.65 -14.23
C GLN A 161 -19.95 -2.62 -14.97
N ARG A 162 -18.93 -2.09 -14.29
CA ARG A 162 -18.08 -1.03 -14.84
C ARG A 162 -16.68 -1.16 -14.25
N VAL A 163 -15.71 -1.03 -15.14
CA VAL A 163 -14.30 -0.86 -14.80
C VAL A 163 -13.87 0.46 -15.44
N ALA A 164 -13.28 1.35 -14.67
CA ALA A 164 -12.81 2.65 -15.13
C ALA A 164 -11.40 2.92 -14.62
N GLY A 165 -10.67 3.78 -15.32
CA GLY A 165 -9.37 4.27 -14.89
C GLY A 165 -9.45 5.66 -14.27
N ILE A 166 -8.44 5.98 -13.46
CA ILE A 166 -8.19 7.34 -12.96
C ILE A 166 -6.75 7.71 -13.31
N LEU A 167 -6.62 8.81 -14.05
CA LEU A 167 -5.37 9.36 -14.61
C LEU A 167 -4.66 8.39 -15.56
N LEU A 168 -4.80 8.62 -16.87
CA LEU A 168 -4.09 7.85 -17.90
C LEU A 168 -2.58 8.04 -17.72
N CYS A 169 -1.82 6.95 -17.68
CA CYS A 169 -0.38 6.94 -17.43
C CYS A 169 0.43 6.25 -18.54
N ARG A 170 -0.23 5.54 -19.43
CA ARG A 170 0.37 4.96 -20.62
C ARG A 170 -0.55 5.23 -21.80
N ASP A 171 -0.01 5.69 -22.91
CA ASP A 171 -0.79 5.80 -24.14
C ASP A 171 -1.01 4.38 -24.72
N ALA A 172 -2.26 3.98 -24.89
CA ALA A 172 -2.59 2.63 -25.36
C ALA A 172 -2.18 2.38 -26.82
N ALA A 173 -2.10 3.42 -27.66
CA ALA A 173 -1.78 3.30 -29.06
C ALA A 173 -0.27 3.26 -29.31
N THR A 174 0.50 4.07 -28.59
CA THR A 174 1.96 4.18 -28.77
C THR A 174 2.75 3.35 -27.75
N GLY A 175 2.13 2.99 -26.62
CA GLY A 175 2.80 2.38 -25.47
C GLY A 175 3.65 3.37 -24.66
N GLU A 176 3.61 4.66 -25.00
CA GLU A 176 4.41 5.69 -24.33
C GLU A 176 3.98 5.86 -22.88
N VAL A 177 4.95 5.82 -21.95
CA VAL A 177 4.72 6.11 -20.53
C VAL A 177 4.66 7.62 -20.35
N LEU A 178 3.54 8.10 -19.83
CA LEU A 178 3.31 9.53 -19.58
C LEU A 178 3.91 9.92 -18.22
N PRO A 179 4.62 11.03 -18.09
CA PRO A 179 5.20 11.41 -16.81
C PRO A 179 4.12 11.67 -15.75
N ILE A 180 4.38 11.22 -14.53
CA ILE A 180 3.61 11.57 -13.32
C ILE A 180 4.39 12.55 -12.44
N ASP A 181 5.71 12.60 -12.58
CA ASP A 181 6.51 13.66 -11.99
C ASP A 181 6.24 14.98 -12.72
N GLY A 182 6.07 16.06 -11.96
CA GLY A 182 5.82 17.38 -12.54
C GLY A 182 4.43 17.54 -13.15
N LEU A 183 3.38 16.85 -12.66
CA LEU A 183 2.00 17.09 -13.15
C LEU A 183 1.59 18.57 -13.10
N ALA A 184 2.12 19.38 -12.16
CA ALA A 184 1.89 20.82 -12.14
C ALA A 184 2.33 21.56 -13.42
N GLU A 185 3.31 21.00 -14.13
CA GLU A 185 3.84 21.54 -15.38
C GLU A 185 3.04 21.05 -16.59
N ILE A 186 2.18 20.03 -16.41
CA ILE A 186 1.27 19.56 -17.44
C ILE A 186 0.16 20.60 -17.64
N SER A 187 -0.03 21.00 -18.90
CA SER A 187 -1.09 21.95 -19.24
C SER A 187 -2.47 21.43 -18.79
N PRO A 188 -3.37 22.31 -18.31
CA PRO A 188 -4.72 21.90 -17.92
C PRO A 188 -5.48 21.09 -18.99
N PRO A 189 -5.42 21.44 -20.31
CA PRO A 189 -6.04 20.62 -21.35
C PRO A 189 -5.48 19.19 -21.42
N ALA A 190 -4.18 19.00 -21.25
CA ALA A 190 -3.56 17.68 -21.24
C ALA A 190 -3.98 16.86 -20.01
N LEU A 191 -4.10 17.48 -18.84
CA LEU A 191 -4.58 16.80 -17.64
C LEU A 191 -6.07 16.40 -17.77
N VAL A 192 -6.89 17.27 -18.35
CA VAL A 192 -8.29 16.95 -18.67
C VAL A 192 -8.37 15.79 -19.66
N PHE A 193 -7.57 15.82 -20.74
CA PHE A 193 -7.51 14.72 -21.70
C PHE A 193 -7.15 13.39 -21.00
N ARG A 194 -6.07 13.36 -20.21
CA ARG A 194 -5.67 12.16 -19.45
C ARG A 194 -6.74 11.67 -18.49
N SER A 195 -7.51 12.58 -17.89
CA SER A 195 -8.59 12.22 -16.96
C SER A 195 -9.81 11.66 -17.68
N VAL A 196 -10.16 12.21 -18.85
CA VAL A 196 -11.29 11.73 -19.67
C VAL A 196 -10.94 10.40 -20.33
N ALA A 197 -9.75 10.29 -20.93
CA ALA A 197 -9.29 9.08 -21.60
C ALA A 197 -9.19 7.88 -20.63
N ALA A 198 -8.80 8.13 -19.37
CA ALA A 198 -8.73 7.11 -18.33
C ALA A 198 -10.07 6.40 -18.07
N ILE A 199 -11.20 7.06 -18.28
CA ILE A 199 -12.54 6.53 -17.93
C ILE A 199 -12.80 5.17 -18.56
N ASP A 200 -12.33 4.96 -19.79
CA ASP A 200 -12.53 3.74 -20.56
C ASP A 200 -11.23 2.92 -20.71
N ASP A 201 -10.17 3.29 -19.98
CA ASP A 201 -8.84 2.69 -20.10
C ASP A 201 -8.17 2.49 -18.73
N ALA A 202 -8.76 1.61 -17.92
CA ALA A 202 -8.25 1.27 -16.59
C ALA A 202 -6.85 0.61 -16.62
N GLU A 203 -6.59 -0.22 -17.64
CA GLU A 203 -5.33 -0.96 -17.78
C GLU A 203 -4.11 -0.05 -17.93
N ASN A 204 -4.32 1.13 -18.51
CA ASN A 204 -3.30 2.13 -18.72
C ASN A 204 -3.36 3.30 -17.72
N SER A 205 -4.23 3.22 -16.70
CA SER A 205 -4.46 4.29 -15.72
C SER A 205 -3.82 3.99 -14.36
N TYR A 206 -3.49 5.05 -13.63
CA TYR A 206 -2.80 4.95 -12.34
C TYR A 206 -3.61 4.19 -11.29
N LEU A 207 -4.92 4.50 -11.18
CA LEU A 207 -5.87 3.70 -10.39
C LEU A 207 -6.86 3.02 -11.33
N TRP A 208 -7.34 1.87 -10.88
CA TRP A 208 -8.56 1.27 -11.40
C TRP A 208 -9.71 1.49 -10.42
N TRP A 209 -10.93 1.51 -10.96
CA TRP A 209 -12.19 1.73 -10.26
C TRP A 209 -13.19 0.68 -10.74
N ILE A 210 -13.77 -0.08 -9.82
CA ILE A 210 -14.73 -1.14 -10.11
C ILE A 210 -16.06 -0.82 -9.45
N GLU A 211 -17.13 -0.87 -10.24
CA GLU A 211 -18.51 -0.92 -9.75
C GLU A 211 -19.07 -2.31 -10.04
N ALA A 212 -19.54 -2.99 -9.01
CA ALA A 212 -20.07 -4.34 -9.13
C ALA A 212 -21.39 -4.47 -8.37
N VAL A 213 -22.26 -5.35 -8.85
CA VAL A 213 -23.56 -5.64 -8.21
C VAL A 213 -23.45 -6.98 -7.50
N ARG A 214 -23.98 -7.05 -6.27
CA ARG A 214 -24.09 -8.33 -5.55
C ARG A 214 -25.00 -9.26 -6.34
N ALA A 215 -24.43 -10.39 -6.78
CA ALA A 215 -25.17 -11.42 -7.49
C ALA A 215 -25.77 -12.44 -6.49
N ASP A 216 -26.68 -13.28 -6.98
CA ASP A 216 -27.28 -14.37 -6.18
C ASP A 216 -26.31 -15.53 -5.92
N ARG A 217 -25.09 -15.48 -6.49
CA ARG A 217 -24.03 -16.46 -6.22
C ARG A 217 -23.35 -16.14 -4.90
N GLU A 218 -23.14 -17.17 -4.09
CA GLU A 218 -22.34 -17.07 -2.86
C GLU A 218 -20.85 -16.85 -3.18
N PRO A 219 -20.10 -16.13 -2.31
CA PRO A 219 -18.66 -15.96 -2.47
C PRO A 219 -17.92 -17.31 -2.42
N ASP A 220 -16.99 -17.53 -3.36
CA ASP A 220 -16.03 -18.64 -3.30
C ASP A 220 -14.78 -18.18 -2.53
N THR A 221 -14.86 -18.19 -1.20
CA THR A 221 -13.77 -17.72 -0.33
C THR A 221 -12.46 -18.47 -0.56
N ALA A 222 -12.52 -19.76 -0.88
CA ALA A 222 -11.33 -20.56 -1.16
C ALA A 222 -10.64 -20.09 -2.45
N LYS A 223 -11.41 -19.82 -3.51
CA LYS A 223 -10.87 -19.25 -4.74
C LYS A 223 -10.34 -17.83 -4.54
N VAL A 224 -11.03 -16.99 -3.76
CA VAL A 224 -10.55 -15.63 -3.43
C VAL A 224 -9.19 -15.69 -2.72
N LEU A 225 -9.03 -16.61 -1.75
CA LEU A 225 -7.75 -16.85 -1.07
C LEU A 225 -6.67 -17.37 -2.03
N ASP A 226 -6.98 -18.32 -2.90
CA ASP A 226 -6.03 -18.82 -3.90
C ASP A 226 -5.54 -17.70 -4.84
N ILE A 227 -6.45 -16.84 -5.30
CA ILE A 227 -6.12 -15.68 -6.15
C ILE A 227 -5.15 -14.74 -5.41
N ILE A 228 -5.48 -14.31 -4.18
CA ILE A 228 -4.65 -13.35 -3.46
C ILE A 228 -3.29 -13.95 -3.04
N ASP A 229 -3.26 -15.24 -2.69
CA ASP A 229 -2.03 -15.95 -2.31
C ASP A 229 -1.03 -16.03 -3.45
N ARG A 230 -1.50 -16.26 -4.69
CA ARG A 230 -0.66 -16.22 -5.89
C ARG A 230 0.03 -14.87 -6.05
N TYR A 231 -0.67 -13.77 -5.83
CA TYR A 231 -0.12 -12.41 -6.00
C TYR A 231 0.72 -11.96 -4.82
N TRP A 232 0.37 -12.39 -3.62
CA TRP A 232 1.17 -12.15 -2.43
C TRP A 232 2.56 -12.76 -2.52
N ALA A 233 2.66 -14.00 -2.99
CA ALA A 233 3.94 -14.70 -3.16
C ALA A 233 4.91 -13.94 -4.10
N ILE A 234 4.36 -13.17 -5.04
CA ILE A 234 5.13 -12.31 -5.95
C ILE A 234 5.47 -10.97 -5.29
N GLY A 235 4.48 -10.33 -4.65
CA GLY A 235 4.61 -8.96 -4.15
C GLY A 235 5.35 -8.82 -2.81
N TRP A 236 5.26 -9.81 -1.92
CA TRP A 236 5.86 -9.70 -0.57
C TRP A 236 7.39 -9.58 -0.59
N PRO A 237 8.14 -10.42 -1.33
CA PRO A 237 9.60 -10.26 -1.42
C PRO A 237 10.01 -8.90 -2.02
N GLU A 238 9.32 -8.47 -3.08
CA GLU A 238 9.58 -7.19 -3.75
C GLU A 238 9.37 -6.01 -2.79
N ARG A 239 8.28 -6.04 -2.00
CA ARG A 239 8.04 -5.04 -0.94
C ARG A 239 9.16 -4.99 0.07
N MET A 240 9.59 -6.14 0.60
CA MET A 240 10.62 -6.16 1.63
C MET A 240 11.94 -5.56 1.13
N ASP A 241 12.22 -5.68 -0.16
CA ASP A 241 13.41 -5.14 -0.81
C ASP A 241 13.32 -3.63 -1.12
N ARG A 242 12.20 -2.94 -0.82
CA ARG A 242 12.01 -1.48 -1.02
C ARG A 242 12.74 -0.64 0.01
N LEU A 243 14.06 -0.73 -0.03
CA LEU A 243 14.97 0.00 0.83
C LEU A 243 15.40 1.30 0.15
N VAL A 244 15.25 2.40 0.88
CA VAL A 244 15.67 3.75 0.48
C VAL A 244 16.97 4.14 1.16
N THR A 245 17.60 5.22 0.70
CA THR A 245 18.88 5.71 1.23
C THR A 245 18.89 7.24 1.28
N THR A 246 19.58 7.81 2.27
CA THR A 246 19.81 9.27 2.35
C THR A 246 21.20 9.65 1.87
N ILE A 247 22.18 8.76 2.09
CA ILE A 247 23.60 9.04 1.84
C ILE A 247 24.21 8.12 0.77
N GLY A 248 23.51 7.05 0.38
CA GLY A 248 24.04 6.03 -0.51
C GLY A 248 23.93 6.40 -1.99
N LYS A 249 24.96 6.05 -2.74
CA LYS A 249 24.95 6.09 -4.21
C LYS A 249 24.51 4.72 -4.75
N PRO A 250 23.64 4.65 -5.77
CA PRO A 250 23.29 3.39 -6.41
C PRO A 250 24.51 2.74 -7.05
N GLU A 251 24.68 1.44 -6.85
CA GLU A 251 25.72 0.61 -7.47
C GLU A 251 25.11 -0.70 -7.99
N THR A 252 25.51 -1.10 -9.20
CA THR A 252 25.27 -2.46 -9.70
C THR A 252 26.55 -3.26 -9.57
N LEU A 253 26.53 -4.31 -8.76
CA LEU A 253 27.67 -5.19 -8.52
C LEU A 253 27.98 -6.04 -9.76
N ALA A 254 29.18 -6.60 -9.81
CA ALA A 254 29.64 -7.41 -10.95
C ALA A 254 28.78 -8.65 -11.25
N ASP A 255 28.05 -9.15 -10.24
CA ASP A 255 27.11 -10.27 -10.37
C ASP A 255 25.65 -9.84 -10.61
N GLY A 256 25.43 -8.55 -10.90
CA GLY A 256 24.11 -7.98 -11.20
C GLY A 256 23.28 -7.60 -9.98
N ARG A 257 23.72 -7.91 -8.75
CA ARG A 257 23.04 -7.44 -7.54
C ARG A 257 23.08 -5.91 -7.45
N LEU A 258 22.02 -5.32 -6.94
CA LEU A 258 21.94 -3.88 -6.67
C LEU A 258 22.34 -3.59 -5.22
N ALA A 259 23.10 -2.52 -5.02
CA ALA A 259 23.58 -2.09 -3.71
C ALA A 259 23.53 -0.56 -3.55
N TRP A 260 23.57 -0.12 -2.30
CA TRP A 260 23.89 1.27 -1.93
C TRP A 260 25.33 1.33 -1.42
N GLN A 261 26.10 2.31 -1.90
CA GLN A 261 27.47 2.57 -1.44
C GLN A 261 27.57 3.93 -0.75
N SER A 262 28.24 3.98 0.41
CA SER A 262 28.72 5.22 1.04
C SER A 262 30.24 5.27 1.07
N ASP A 263 30.79 6.47 1.12
CA ASP A 263 32.23 6.72 1.25
C ASP A 263 32.58 7.21 2.68
N ILE A 264 33.87 7.39 2.96
CA ILE A 264 34.31 8.01 4.23
C ILE A 264 33.80 9.45 4.27
N GLY A 265 33.23 9.85 5.40
CA GLY A 265 32.60 11.16 5.62
C GLY A 265 31.07 11.12 5.51
N ASP A 266 30.50 10.12 4.83
CA ASP A 266 29.06 9.99 4.66
C ASP A 266 28.41 9.39 5.92
N SER A 267 27.82 10.25 6.75
CA SER A 267 27.13 9.87 7.99
C SER A 267 25.62 10.03 7.82
N GLY A 268 24.87 8.97 8.11
CA GLY A 268 23.42 8.93 7.95
C GLY A 268 22.86 7.55 7.61
N PRO A 269 21.55 7.47 7.34
CA PRO A 269 20.88 6.24 6.89
C PRO A 269 21.37 5.83 5.50
N LEU A 270 22.21 4.80 5.44
CA LEU A 270 22.68 4.21 4.19
C LEU A 270 21.62 3.29 3.58
N SER A 271 20.80 2.66 4.41
CA SER A 271 19.63 1.90 3.97
C SER A 271 18.57 1.95 5.06
N PHE A 272 17.30 2.12 4.70
CA PHE A 272 16.15 2.08 5.61
C PHE A 272 14.85 1.79 4.84
N GLY A 273 13.77 1.49 5.55
CA GLY A 273 12.52 0.95 4.96
C GLY A 273 12.32 -0.52 5.36
N PRO A 274 11.31 -1.22 4.82
CA PRO A 274 10.42 -0.82 3.72
C PRO A 274 9.12 -0.13 4.16
N TYR A 275 8.94 0.20 5.44
CA TYR A 275 7.70 0.78 6.01
C TYR A 275 6.46 -0.13 5.97
N ALA A 276 6.64 -1.40 5.64
CA ALA A 276 5.57 -2.38 5.60
C ALA A 276 4.88 -2.51 6.96
N PRO A 277 3.56 -2.72 7.02
CA PRO A 277 2.92 -3.15 8.25
C PRO A 277 3.30 -4.61 8.57
N ILE A 278 3.56 -4.90 9.84
CA ILE A 278 3.94 -6.23 10.32
C ILE A 278 2.96 -6.65 11.41
N LYS A 279 2.43 -7.87 11.29
CA LYS A 279 1.55 -8.49 12.29
C LYS A 279 2.28 -8.75 13.61
N ALA A 280 1.50 -9.05 14.65
CA ALA A 280 2.05 -9.63 15.87
C ALA A 280 2.78 -10.94 15.56
N GLY A 281 3.93 -11.15 16.19
CA GLY A 281 4.74 -12.35 15.96
C GLY A 281 6.23 -12.13 16.20
N ARG A 282 6.99 -13.20 15.99
CA ARG A 282 8.46 -13.20 16.10
C ARG A 282 9.08 -13.24 14.72
N TYR A 283 10.10 -12.42 14.51
CA TYR A 283 10.66 -12.19 13.19
C TYR A 283 12.19 -12.08 13.25
N ARG A 284 12.80 -12.34 12.10
CA ARG A 284 14.23 -12.18 11.83
C ARG A 284 14.42 -11.33 10.57
N THR A 285 15.25 -10.31 10.68
CA THR A 285 15.73 -9.52 9.54
C THR A 285 17.19 -9.79 9.27
N THR A 286 17.61 -9.65 8.01
CA THR A 286 19.03 -9.72 7.65
C THR A 286 19.35 -8.79 6.48
N LEU A 287 20.34 -7.93 6.70
CA LEU A 287 20.98 -7.11 5.67
C LEU A 287 22.37 -7.65 5.37
N ASN A 288 22.74 -7.72 4.10
CA ASN A 288 24.09 -8.06 3.69
C ASN A 288 24.92 -6.77 3.54
N VAL A 289 25.97 -6.64 4.34
CA VAL A 289 26.79 -5.42 4.44
C VAL A 289 28.25 -5.76 4.18
N MET A 290 28.96 -4.88 3.48
CA MET A 290 30.39 -4.98 3.22
C MET A 290 31.10 -3.68 3.60
N ARG A 291 32.27 -3.79 4.21
CA ARG A 291 33.20 -2.66 4.39
C ARG A 291 34.13 -2.56 3.17
N THR A 292 34.33 -1.36 2.63
CA THR A 292 35.20 -1.15 1.46
C THR A 292 36.56 -0.54 1.81
N THR A 293 36.70 0.08 2.98
CA THR A 293 37.93 0.77 3.41
C THR A 293 38.70 0.02 4.49
N ASP A 294 39.96 0.39 4.69
CA ASP A 294 40.77 -0.13 5.81
C ASP A 294 40.42 0.61 7.10
N ILE A 295 40.21 -0.14 8.18
CA ILE A 295 39.88 0.41 9.50
C ILE A 295 40.42 -0.50 10.60
N LYS A 296 40.61 0.05 11.81
CA LYS A 296 41.01 -0.74 12.98
C LYS A 296 39.87 -1.71 13.38
N PRO A 297 40.15 -2.95 13.79
CA PRO A 297 39.11 -3.90 14.19
C PRO A 297 38.16 -3.41 15.29
N SER A 298 38.65 -2.59 16.23
CA SER A 298 37.86 -2.03 17.33
C SER A 298 37.03 -0.81 16.93
N GLN A 299 37.20 -0.27 15.72
CA GLN A 299 36.52 0.94 15.30
C GLN A 299 35.03 0.66 15.08
N ILE A 300 34.17 1.48 15.68
CA ILE A 300 32.73 1.47 15.43
C ILE A 300 32.46 2.19 14.12
N LEU A 301 31.69 1.55 13.24
CA LEU A 301 31.41 2.00 11.87
C LEU A 301 29.99 2.57 11.73
N GLY A 302 29.08 2.12 12.59
CA GLY A 302 27.65 2.37 12.47
C GLY A 302 26.85 1.32 13.24
N HIS A 303 25.56 1.21 12.93
CA HIS A 303 24.69 0.19 13.51
C HIS A 303 23.62 -0.26 12.53
N VAL A 304 23.06 -1.44 12.79
CA VAL A 304 21.80 -1.89 12.21
C VAL A 304 20.75 -1.90 13.30
N ASP A 305 19.56 -1.37 13.04
CA ASP A 305 18.43 -1.42 13.94
C ASP A 305 17.13 -1.86 13.25
N VAL A 306 16.18 -2.33 14.05
CA VAL A 306 14.78 -2.52 13.68
C VAL A 306 13.95 -1.50 14.44
N ILE A 307 13.12 -0.78 13.70
CA ILE A 307 12.24 0.26 14.22
C ILE A 307 10.82 0.01 13.74
N VAL A 308 9.83 0.31 14.57
CA VAL A 308 8.41 0.25 14.22
C VAL A 308 7.69 1.51 14.68
N GLY A 309 6.58 1.85 14.02
CA GLY A 309 5.79 3.04 14.30
C GLY A 309 6.40 4.32 13.72
N ASP A 310 6.24 5.42 14.46
CA ASP A 310 6.71 6.78 14.10
C ASP A 310 8.24 6.96 14.22
N GLY A 311 8.99 5.88 14.43
CA GLY A 311 10.42 5.93 14.66
C GLY A 311 10.83 5.91 16.13
N SER A 312 9.89 5.91 17.06
CA SER A 312 10.17 6.01 18.51
C SER A 312 10.56 4.69 19.19
N VAL A 313 10.19 3.53 18.61
CA VAL A 313 10.43 2.22 19.24
C VAL A 313 11.51 1.46 18.47
N VAL A 314 12.60 1.14 19.17
CA VAL A 314 13.69 0.30 18.66
C VAL A 314 13.51 -1.10 19.21
N GLU A 315 13.15 -2.04 18.34
CA GLU A 315 12.88 -3.44 18.70
C GLU A 315 14.16 -4.28 18.77
N GLY A 316 15.22 -3.83 18.10
CA GLY A 316 16.52 -4.49 18.11
C GLY A 316 17.60 -3.61 17.51
N ARG A 317 18.83 -3.72 18.02
CA ARG A 317 19.99 -2.98 17.51
C ARG A 317 21.27 -3.77 17.69
N THR A 318 22.15 -3.70 16.70
CA THR A 318 23.51 -4.23 16.77
C THR A 318 24.53 -3.24 16.22
N GLU A 319 25.65 -3.09 16.91
CA GLU A 319 26.74 -2.22 16.46
C GLU A 319 27.65 -2.92 15.47
N LEU A 320 28.08 -2.17 14.46
CA LEU A 320 29.02 -2.64 13.45
C LEU A 320 30.42 -2.15 13.79
N THR A 321 31.39 -3.06 13.78
CA THR A 321 32.79 -2.75 14.04
C THR A 321 33.67 -3.25 12.91
N GLY A 322 34.91 -2.76 12.83
CA GLY A 322 35.91 -3.27 11.90
C GLY A 322 36.17 -4.77 12.04
N LYS A 323 35.89 -5.36 13.21
CA LYS A 323 35.99 -6.79 13.49
C LYS A 323 34.78 -7.55 12.94
N THR A 324 33.57 -7.02 13.08
CA THR A 324 32.35 -7.69 12.59
C THR A 324 32.19 -7.57 11.07
N LEU A 325 32.77 -6.52 10.46
CA LEU A 325 32.80 -6.30 9.02
C LEU A 325 34.24 -6.26 8.47
N PRO A 326 34.83 -7.40 8.10
CA PRO A 326 36.10 -7.45 7.37
C PRO A 326 36.02 -6.71 6.02
N LYS A 327 37.15 -6.17 5.56
CA LYS A 327 37.19 -5.42 4.30
C LYS A 327 37.00 -6.36 3.12
N GLY A 328 36.14 -5.96 2.18
CA GLY A 328 35.91 -6.70 0.94
C GLY A 328 35.13 -8.00 1.12
N GLU A 329 34.54 -8.23 2.31
CA GLU A 329 33.69 -9.39 2.57
C GLU A 329 32.25 -8.94 2.84
N TRP A 330 31.30 -9.57 2.14
CA TRP A 330 29.88 -9.45 2.48
C TRP A 330 29.61 -10.24 3.76
N LYS A 331 28.97 -9.61 4.75
CA LYS A 331 28.53 -10.27 5.99
C LYS A 331 27.04 -10.05 6.20
N PRO A 332 26.29 -11.11 6.57
CA PRO A 332 24.91 -10.97 6.99
C PRO A 332 24.88 -10.35 8.39
N ILE A 333 24.10 -9.29 8.54
CA ILE A 333 23.81 -8.65 9.83
C ILE A 333 22.36 -8.96 10.16
N THR A 334 22.16 -9.79 11.19
CA THR A 334 20.87 -10.36 11.56
C THR A 334 20.36 -9.77 12.87
N LEU A 335 19.06 -9.47 12.92
CA LEU A 335 18.35 -9.07 14.14
C LEU A 335 17.08 -9.89 14.29
N ASP A 336 16.82 -10.37 15.50
CA ASP A 336 15.56 -11.01 15.88
C ASP A 336 14.75 -10.03 16.72
N PHE A 337 13.44 -9.98 16.52
CA PHE A 337 12.54 -9.13 17.27
C PHE A 337 11.14 -9.73 17.40
N GLU A 338 10.31 -9.18 18.28
CA GLU A 338 8.96 -9.66 18.57
C GLU A 338 8.00 -8.47 18.66
N LEU A 339 6.84 -8.59 18.02
CA LEU A 339 5.77 -7.61 18.10
C LEU A 339 4.57 -8.21 18.82
N ALA A 340 4.09 -7.53 19.86
CA ALA A 340 2.90 -7.95 20.61
C ALA A 340 1.61 -7.74 19.81
N ASP A 341 1.57 -6.69 18.99
CA ASP A 341 0.43 -6.28 18.17
C ASP A 341 0.89 -5.95 16.76
N MET A 342 -0.04 -5.84 15.81
CA MET A 342 0.26 -5.31 14.48
C MET A 342 0.79 -3.86 14.58
N ARG A 343 1.89 -3.57 13.87
CA ARG A 343 2.52 -2.25 13.83
C ARG A 343 2.75 -1.82 12.38
N PHE A 344 2.52 -0.53 12.13
CA PHE A 344 2.82 0.13 10.86
C PHE A 344 4.23 0.74 10.89
N GLY A 345 4.78 1.06 9.72
CA GLY A 345 6.04 1.81 9.62
C GLY A 345 7.30 1.02 9.99
N PHE A 346 7.30 -0.30 9.82
CA PHE A 346 8.48 -1.13 10.10
C PHE A 346 9.67 -0.72 9.23
N GLN A 347 10.84 -0.60 9.85
CA GLN A 347 12.08 -0.28 9.17
C GLN A 347 13.21 -1.16 9.70
N ASN A 348 14.00 -1.73 8.79
CA ASN A 348 15.32 -2.24 9.12
C ASN A 348 16.36 -1.29 8.53
N ARG A 349 17.12 -0.61 9.39
CA ARG A 349 18.01 0.47 8.96
C ARG A 349 19.46 0.11 9.17
N LEU A 350 20.28 0.42 8.19
CA LEU A 350 21.72 0.52 8.31
C LEU A 350 22.10 2.00 8.40
N PHE A 351 22.63 2.41 9.55
CA PHE A 351 23.14 3.76 9.77
C PHE A 351 24.68 3.76 9.73
N SER A 352 25.26 4.57 8.85
CA SER A 352 26.71 4.80 8.77
C SER A 352 27.10 5.98 9.65
N TYR A 353 28.21 5.88 10.38
CA TYR A 353 28.82 7.03 11.08
C TYR A 353 29.87 7.77 10.23
N GLY A 354 30.01 7.41 8.94
CA GLY A 354 30.98 8.04 8.03
C GLY A 354 32.45 7.69 8.31
N VAL A 355 32.71 6.76 9.23
CA VAL A 355 34.09 6.37 9.61
C VAL A 355 34.74 5.45 8.58
N ALA A 356 33.94 4.73 7.80
CA ALA A 356 34.39 3.80 6.77
C ALA A 356 33.43 3.83 5.57
N GLY A 357 33.94 3.47 4.39
CA GLY A 357 33.08 3.19 3.26
C GLY A 357 32.34 1.87 3.48
N LEU A 358 31.04 1.88 3.21
CA LEU A 358 30.14 0.74 3.39
C LEU A 358 29.36 0.48 2.11
N ARG A 359 29.03 -0.78 1.88
CA ARG A 359 28.07 -1.23 0.87
C ARG A 359 27.00 -2.06 1.55
N VAL A 360 25.76 -1.93 1.09
CA VAL A 360 24.64 -2.77 1.53
C VAL A 360 23.82 -3.18 0.33
N GLU A 361 23.44 -4.46 0.27
CA GLU A 361 22.54 -4.93 -0.78
C GLU A 361 21.17 -4.25 -0.67
N ARG A 362 20.55 -3.97 -1.81
CA ARG A 362 19.16 -3.52 -1.89
C ARG A 362 18.21 -4.71 -1.73
N ARG A 363 18.42 -5.48 -0.68
CA ARG A 363 17.61 -6.65 -0.30
C ARG A 363 17.52 -6.80 1.19
N LEU A 364 16.32 -7.05 1.68
CA LEU A 364 16.05 -7.37 3.07
C LEU A 364 15.50 -8.79 3.16
N LYS A 365 16.28 -9.69 3.75
CA LYS A 365 15.73 -10.99 4.11
C LYS A 365 14.89 -10.84 5.37
N PHE A 366 13.60 -11.08 5.26
CA PHE A 366 12.64 -11.06 6.36
C PHE A 366 12.03 -12.45 6.54
N THR A 367 11.96 -12.95 7.76
CA THR A 367 11.49 -14.33 8.04
C THR A 367 10.72 -14.35 9.35
N ALA A 368 9.51 -14.92 9.35
CA ALA A 368 8.78 -15.24 10.58
C ALA A 368 9.45 -16.46 11.27
N LEU A 369 9.54 -16.42 12.60
CA LEU A 369 10.26 -17.40 13.43
C LEU A 369 9.37 -18.39 14.14
#